data_AF-A0A4Q3XUW7-F1
#
_entry.id   AF-A0A4Q3XUW7-F1
#
_cell.length_a   1.000
_cell.length_b   1.000
_cell.length_c   1.000
_cell.angle_alpha   90.00
_cell.angle_beta   90.00
_cell.angle_gamma   90.00
#
_symmetry.space_group_name_H-M   'P 1'
#
loop_
_entity.id
_entity.type
_entity.pdbx_description
1 polymer ?
#
loop_
_entity_poly.entity_id
_entity_poly.type
_entity_poly.pdbx_seq_one_letter_code
_entity_poly.pdbx_strand_id
1 'polypeptide(L)'
;MSDTVADPTFHPPSEALDFYAESLGLLKESGIPFLLSGTYAVSAYTGIRRPTKDLDVFCKPGDYPRILAYFQARGFRTDVEDE
;
A
#
# COMPACT_ATOMS: atom_id res chain seq x y z
N MET A 1 -31.51 -14.04 22.41
CA MET A 1 -31.77 -14.11 20.95
C MET A 1 -30.99 -13.00 20.29
N SER A 2 -30.37 -13.36 19.16
CA SER A 2 -29.52 -12.57 18.26
C SER A 2 -28.05 -12.47 18.65
N ASP A 3 -27.38 -13.58 18.37
CA ASP A 3 -26.04 -13.70 17.81
C ASP A 3 -25.55 -12.51 16.95
N THR A 4 -24.25 -12.25 17.13
CA THR A 4 -23.25 -11.81 16.13
C THR A 4 -23.65 -10.80 15.06
N VAL A 5 -23.18 -9.57 15.24
CA VAL A 5 -22.49 -8.86 14.15
C VAL A 5 -21.08 -8.61 14.66
N ALA A 6 -20.12 -9.43 14.19
CA ALA A 6 -18.71 -9.15 14.40
C ALA A 6 -18.42 -7.74 13.87
N ASP A 7 -17.68 -6.94 14.65
CA ASP A 7 -17.20 -5.63 14.22
C ASP A 7 -16.52 -5.78 12.84
N PRO A 8 -17.07 -5.19 11.77
CA PRO A 8 -16.58 -5.40 10.40
C PRO A 8 -15.33 -4.56 10.10
N THR A 9 -14.82 -3.80 11.07
CA THR A 9 -13.72 -2.88 10.87
C THR A 9 -12.38 -3.55 11.15
N PHE A 10 -11.72 -3.99 10.08
CA PHE A 10 -10.28 -4.24 10.14
C PHE A 10 -9.59 -2.92 10.46
N HIS A 11 -9.07 -2.85 11.66
CA HIS A 11 -8.10 -1.86 12.06
C HIS A 11 -6.72 -2.47 11.87
N PRO A 12 -5.97 -2.09 10.81
CA PRO A 12 -4.59 -2.53 10.69
C PRO A 12 -3.83 -2.15 11.99
N PRO A 13 -2.92 -3.01 12.48
CA PRO A 13 -2.04 -2.65 13.58
C PRO A 13 -1.36 -1.30 13.30
N SER A 14 -1.09 -0.52 14.35
CA SER A 14 -0.45 0.80 14.19
C SER A 14 0.85 0.72 13.38
N GLU A 15 1.65 -0.32 13.60
CA GLU A 15 2.89 -0.58 12.86
C GLU A 15 2.65 -0.76 11.35
N ALA A 16 1.52 -1.36 10.95
CA ALA A 16 1.16 -1.48 9.54
C ALA A 16 0.77 -0.12 8.94
N LEU A 17 0.04 0.71 9.70
CA LEU A 17 -0.29 2.07 9.26
C LEU A 17 0.96 2.94 9.09
N ASP A 18 1.90 2.85 10.04
CA ASP A 18 3.18 3.54 9.99
C ASP A 18 3.98 3.07 8.76
N PHE A 19 4.04 1.76 8.51
CA PHE A 19 4.68 1.18 7.33
C PHE A 19 4.06 1.66 6.01
N TYR A 20 2.73 1.73 5.91
CA TYR A 20 2.06 2.23 4.69
C TYR A 20 2.31 3.73 4.49
N ALA A 21 2.25 4.52 5.56
CA ALA A 21 2.50 5.96 5.50
C ALA A 21 3.95 6.26 5.10
N GLU A 22 4.92 5.55 5.70
CA GLU A 22 6.33 5.61 5.34
C GLU A 22 6.53 5.24 3.87
N SER A 23 5.99 4.10 3.44
CA SER A 23 6.11 3.62 2.05
C SER A 23 5.56 4.63 1.05
N LEU A 24 4.40 5.24 1.32
CA LEU A 24 3.83 6.28 0.44
C LEU A 24 4.69 7.56 0.44
N GLY A 25 5.26 7.92 1.58
CA GLY A 25 6.23 9.02 1.71
C GLY A 25 7.47 8.77 0.85
N LEU A 26 8.08 7.60 0.98
CA LEU A 26 9.27 7.19 0.22
C LEU A 26 9.01 7.15 -1.29
N LEU A 27 7.85 6.66 -1.72
CA LEU A 27 7.44 6.72 -3.13
C LEU A 27 7.40 8.16 -3.64
N LYS A 28 6.81 9.08 -2.88
CA LYS A 28 6.77 10.51 -3.23
C LYS A 28 8.16 11.13 -3.28
N GLU A 29 9.01 10.83 -2.28
CA GLU A 29 10.39 11.32 -2.20
C GLU A 29 11.27 10.83 -3.35
N SER A 30 11.01 9.61 -3.87
CA SER A 30 11.78 9.04 -4.99
C SER A 30 11.68 9.88 -6.27
N GLY A 31 10.63 10.69 -6.42
CA GLY A 31 10.32 11.45 -7.64
C GLY A 31 9.94 10.57 -8.84
N ILE A 32 9.80 9.26 -8.66
CA ILE A 32 9.40 8.33 -9.71
C ILE A 32 7.88 8.40 -9.86
N PRO A 33 7.32 8.59 -11.09
CA PRO A 33 5.89 8.64 -11.28
C PRO A 33 5.19 7.33 -10.87
N PHE A 34 4.19 7.44 -10.00
CA PHE A 34 3.32 6.34 -9.58
C PHE A 34 1.88 6.83 -9.42
N LEU A 35 0.94 5.90 -9.38
CA LEU A 35 -0.47 6.14 -9.05
C LEU A 35 -0.87 5.24 -7.88
N LEU A 36 -1.49 5.83 -6.85
CA LEU A 36 -2.10 5.04 -5.78
C LEU A 36 -3.24 4.18 -6.35
N SER A 37 -3.26 2.90 -6.00
CA SER A 37 -4.23 1.92 -6.49
C SER A 37 -4.90 1.17 -5.35
N GLY A 38 -5.59 0.08 -5.69
CA GLY A 38 -6.18 -0.86 -4.75
C GLY A 38 -7.22 -0.22 -3.85
N THR A 39 -7.36 -0.81 -2.66
CA THR A 39 -8.38 -0.42 -1.69
C THR A 39 -8.21 1.02 -1.20
N TYR A 40 -6.97 1.51 -1.07
CA TYR A 40 -6.72 2.89 -0.65
C TYR A 40 -7.21 3.90 -1.68
N ALA A 41 -6.97 3.67 -2.98
CA ALA A 41 -7.50 4.52 -4.04
C ALA A 41 -9.03 4.50 -4.07
N VAL A 42 -9.65 3.31 -4.05
CA VAL A 42 -11.12 3.17 -4.02
C VAL A 42 -11.71 3.92 -2.83
N SER A 43 -11.13 3.77 -1.65
CA SER A 43 -11.56 4.46 -0.43
C SER A 43 -11.47 5.98 -0.58
N ALA A 44 -10.37 6.49 -1.14
CA ALA A 44 -10.16 7.92 -1.34
C ALA A 44 -11.14 8.54 -2.36
N TYR A 45 -11.45 7.82 -3.44
CA TYR A 45 -12.31 8.35 -4.52
C TYR A 45 -13.81 8.11 -4.30
N THR A 46 -14.20 7.06 -3.59
CA THR A 46 -15.61 6.67 -3.44
C THR A 46 -16.15 6.84 -2.02
N GLY A 47 -15.26 6.98 -1.02
CA GLY A 47 -15.63 6.95 0.39
C GLY A 47 -15.95 5.56 0.95
N ILE A 48 -16.01 4.53 0.10
CA ILE A 48 -16.26 3.14 0.53
C ILE A 48 -14.99 2.60 1.17
N ARG A 49 -15.05 2.36 2.48
CA ARG A 49 -13.93 1.81 3.25
C ARG A 49 -14.04 0.29 3.34
N ARG A 50 -12.95 -0.39 3.01
CA ARG A 50 -12.79 -1.84 3.22
C ARG A 50 -11.46 -2.13 3.91
N PRO A 51 -11.41 -3.17 4.76
CA PRO A 51 -10.15 -3.79 5.18
C PRO A 51 -9.17 -4.00 4.03
N THR A 52 -7.90 -3.59 4.19
CA THR A 52 -6.82 -3.96 3.27
C THR A 52 -5.51 -4.14 4.04
N LYS A 53 -4.78 -5.20 3.71
CA LYS A 53 -3.45 -5.49 4.27
C LYS A 53 -2.30 -5.03 3.36
N ASP A 54 -2.64 -4.52 2.19
CA ASP A 54 -1.69 -4.17 1.13
C ASP A 54 -1.80 -2.68 0.76
N LEU A 55 -0.67 -2.10 0.34
CA LEU A 55 -0.57 -0.78 -0.30
C LEU A 55 -0.20 -1.00 -1.77
N ASP A 56 -1.18 -0.84 -2.65
CA ASP A 56 -0.99 -1.04 -4.09
C ASP A 56 -0.65 0.27 -4.80
N VAL A 57 0.32 0.23 -5.71
CA VAL A 57 0.62 1.33 -6.62
C VAL A 57 0.82 0.82 -8.04
N PHE A 58 0.40 1.63 -9.02
CA PHE A 58 0.79 1.44 -10.41
C PHE A 58 1.98 2.32 -10.75
N CYS A 59 2.89 1.79 -11.57
CA CYS A 59 3.98 2.54 -12.19
C CYS A 59 4.15 2.07 -13.63
N LYS A 60 5.00 2.75 -14.41
CA LYS A 60 5.35 2.26 -15.75
C LYS A 60 6.24 1.02 -15.63
N PRO A 61 6.22 0.09 -16.59
CA PRO A 61 7.07 -1.12 -16.54
C PRO A 61 8.56 -0.83 -16.35
N GLY A 62 9.09 0.27 -16.91
CA GLY A 62 10.50 0.65 -16.72
C GLY A 62 10.81 1.29 -15.36
N ASP A 63 9.80 1.65 -14.57
CA ASP A 63 9.97 2.37 -13.31
C ASP A 63 9.95 1.43 -12.09
N TYR A 64 9.30 0.26 -12.16
CA TYR A 64 9.26 -0.68 -11.04
C TYR A 64 10.67 -1.06 -10.54
N PRO A 65 11.68 -1.36 -11.39
CA PRO A 65 13.01 -1.73 -10.88
C PRO A 65 13.67 -0.57 -10.14
N ARG A 66 13.39 0.67 -10.54
CA ARG A 66 13.91 1.89 -9.92
C ARG A 66 13.27 2.13 -8.55
N ILE A 67 11.97 1.85 -8.44
CA ILE A 67 11.24 1.91 -7.16
C ILE A 67 11.82 0.86 -6.21
N LEU A 68 11.94 -0.40 -6.64
CA LEU A 68 12.50 -1.47 -5.80
C LEU A 68 13.92 -1.13 -5.34
N ALA A 69 14.80 -0.68 -6.23
CA ALA A 69 16.16 -0.26 -5.86
C ALA A 69 16.17 0.90 -4.84
N TYR A 70 15.24 1.87 -4.97
CA TYR A 70 15.11 2.99 -4.04
C TYR A 70 14.72 2.54 -2.63
N PHE A 71 13.83 1.55 -2.52
CA PHE A 71 13.42 0.93 -1.27
C PHE A 71 14.52 0.05 -0.68
N GLN A 72 15.20 -0.77 -1.51
CA GLN A 72 16.30 -1.61 -1.08
C GLN A 72 17.45 -0.79 -0.47
N ALA A 73 17.77 0.37 -1.05
CA ALA A 73 18.77 1.29 -0.51
C ALA A 73 18.41 1.88 0.88
N ARG A 74 17.15 1.72 1.31
CA ARG A 74 16.62 2.15 2.62
C ARG A 74 16.37 0.98 3.57
N GLY A 75 16.86 -0.21 3.23
CA GLY A 75 16.78 -1.40 4.08
C GLY A 75 15.50 -2.22 3.94
N PHE A 76 14.65 -1.90 2.97
CA PHE A 76 13.48 -2.73 2.68
C PHE A 76 13.90 -4.00 1.94
N ARG A 77 13.27 -5.12 2.31
CA ARG A 77 13.30 -6.31 1.48
C ARG A 77 12.40 -6.08 0.28
N THR A 78 12.92 -6.35 -0.92
CA THR A 78 12.19 -6.27 -2.17
C THR A 78 12.30 -7.60 -2.89
N ASP A 79 11.17 -8.14 -3.33
CA ASP A 79 11.08 -9.37 -4.11
C ASP A 79 10.38 -9.05 -5.45
N VAL A 80 10.75 -9.75 -6.51
CA VAL A 80 10.04 -9.75 -7.80
C VAL A 80 9.49 -11.15 -7.99
N GLU A 81 8.18 -11.25 -8.11
CA GLU A 81 7.48 -12.51 -8.39
C GLU A 81 6.90 -12.41 -9.80
N ASP A 82 7.46 -13.19 -10.73
CA ASP A 82 6.89 -13.43 -12.05
C ASP A 82 6.13 -14.78 -11.99
N GLU A 83 5.00 -14.90 -12.69
CA GLU A 83 4.29 -16.18 -12.91
C GLU A 83 5.04 -17.09 -13.91
#